data_AF-A0A2M8E6R6-F1
#
_entry.id   AF-A0A2M8E6R6-F1
#
_cell.length_a   1.000
_cell.length_b   1.000
_cell.length_c   1.000
_cell.angle_alpha   90.00
_cell.angle_beta   90.00
_cell.angle_gamma   90.00
#
_symmetry.space_group_name_H-M   'P 1'
#
loop_
_entity.id
_entity.type
_entity.pdbx_description
1 polymer ?
#
loop_
_entity_poly.entity_id
_entity_poly.type
_entity_poly.pdbx_seq_one_letter_code
_entity_poly.pdbx_strand_id
1 'polypeptide(L)' 'MQAEAIVSSKGQVTLPAAMRAKLGIGAGSHIQFELRGQELVIKPELPMSAYYGLLKKYNLNPADLEIEKEPDREFE' A
#
# COMPACT_ATOMS: atom_id res chain seq x y z
N MET A 1 14.22 -11.51 -10.13
CA MET A 1 15.20 -10.41 -10.12
C MET A 1 15.82 -10.38 -8.76
N GLN A 2 17.15 -10.42 -8.69
CA GLN A 2 17.92 -10.28 -7.46
C GLN A 2 18.90 -9.12 -7.67
N ALA A 3 19.19 -8.39 -6.61
CA ALA A 3 20.18 -7.32 -6.62
C ALA A 3 20.79 -7.22 -5.22
N GLU A 4 22.08 -6.91 -5.18
CA GLU A 4 22.81 -6.69 -3.94
C GLU A 4 22.91 -5.21 -3.66
N ALA A 5 22.84 -4.83 -2.38
CA ALA A 5 23.01 -3.46 -1.95
C ALA A 5 23.67 -3.44 -0.57
N ILE A 6 24.50 -2.43 -0.32
CA ILE A 6 25.17 -2.22 0.95
C ILE A 6 24.36 -1.21 1.76
N VAL A 7 24.19 -1.46 3.04
CA VAL A 7 23.56 -0.54 3.98
C VAL A 7 24.53 0.61 4.27
N SER A 8 24.09 1.85 4.06
CA SER A 8 24.89 3.03 4.39
C SER A 8 25.09 3.17 5.90
N SER A 9 26.02 4.03 6.32
CA SER A 9 26.23 4.33 7.75
C SER A 9 24.99 4.88 8.46
N LYS A 10 24.01 5.39 7.71
CA LYS A 10 22.73 5.89 8.22
C LYS A 10 21.62 4.84 8.19
N GLY A 11 21.92 3.58 7.87
CA GLY A 11 20.93 2.51 7.78
C GLY A 11 20.10 2.52 6.50
N GLN A 12 20.49 3.30 5.48
CA GLN A 12 19.72 3.40 4.24
C GLN A 12 20.20 2.37 3.21
N VAL A 13 19.27 1.79 2.46
CA VAL A 13 19.55 0.91 1.32
C VAL A 13 18.97 1.53 0.06
N THR A 14 19.76 1.54 -1.01
CA THR A 14 19.29 2.05 -2.30
C THR A 14 18.50 0.96 -3.04
N LEU A 15 17.24 1.23 -3.38
CA LEU A 15 16.45 0.32 -4.20
C LEU A 15 16.82 0.48 -5.68
N PRO A 16 17.26 -0.58 -6.39
CA PRO A 16 17.68 -0.49 -7.80
C PRO A 16 16.57 0.03 -8.73
N ALA A 17 16.96 0.76 -9.78
CA ALA A 17 16.02 1.42 -10.69
C ALA A 17 15.00 0.46 -11.34
N ALA A 18 15.45 -0.72 -11.77
CA ALA A 18 14.56 -1.72 -12.38
C ALA A 18 13.49 -2.24 -11.40
N MET A 19 13.84 -2.39 -10.11
CA MET A 19 12.89 -2.81 -9.07
C MET A 19 11.92 -1.69 -8.72
N ARG A 20 12.40 -0.45 -8.59
CA ARG A 20 11.54 0.75 -8.41
C ARG A 20 10.50 0.86 -9.51
N ALA A 21 10.92 0.77 -10.76
CA ALA A 21 10.03 0.87 -11.92
C ALA A 21 8.96 -0.24 -11.91
N LYS A 22 9.34 -1.47 -11.59
CA LYS A 22 8.40 -2.60 -11.52
C LYS A 22 7.38 -2.45 -10.38
N LEU A 23 7.79 -1.85 -9.26
CA LEU A 23 6.91 -1.60 -8.11
C LEU A 23 6.16 -0.27 -8.21
N GLY A 24 6.40 0.55 -9.24
CA GLY A 24 5.81 1.88 -9.38
C GLY A 24 6.27 2.88 -8.30
N ILE A 25 7.42 2.65 -7.67
CA ILE A 25 7.95 3.49 -6.59
C ILE A 25 8.81 4.60 -7.19
N GLY A 26 8.38 5.85 -7.00
CA GLY A 26 9.10 7.06 -7.41
C GLY A 26 9.64 7.85 -6.21
N ALA A 27 10.25 8.99 -6.50
CA ALA A 27 10.61 9.95 -5.45
C ALA A 27 9.34 10.48 -4.78
N GLY A 28 9.31 10.50 -3.45
CA GLY A 28 8.14 10.93 -2.66
C GLY A 28 7.04 9.88 -2.52
N SER A 29 7.19 8.69 -3.11
CA SER A 29 6.23 7.59 -2.89
C SER A 29 6.28 7.12 -1.45
N HIS A 30 5.10 6.87 -0.88
CA HIS A 30 4.96 6.23 0.40
C HIS A 30 5.12 4.71 0.25
N ILE A 31 5.89 4.09 1.16
CA ILE A 31 6.14 2.66 1.17
C ILE A 31 5.99 2.13 2.60
N GLN A 32 5.56 0.88 2.72
CA GLN A 32 5.49 0.17 3.99
C GLN A 32 6.56 -0.91 4.07
N PHE A 33 7.18 -1.01 5.24
CA PHE A 33 8.10 -2.08 5.59
C PHE A 33 7.37 -3.12 6.43
N GLU A 34 7.53 -4.38 6.07
CA GLU A 34 7.00 -5.52 6.82
C GLU A 34 8.12 -6.53 7.04
N LEU A 35 8.31 -6.98 8.28
CA LEU A 35 9.26 -8.04 8.60
C LEU A 35 8.56 -9.39 8.58
N ARG A 36 9.05 -10.32 7.76
CA ARG A 36 8.56 -11.71 7.69
C ARG A 36 9.69 -12.66 8.02
N GLY A 37 9.82 -13.02 9.30
CA GLY A 37 10.94 -13.81 9.78
C GLY A 37 12.27 -13.05 9.60
N GLN A 38 13.09 -13.48 8.65
CA GLN A 38 14.35 -12.83 8.28
C GLN A 38 14.27 -12.04 6.96
N GLU A 39 13.09 -11.92 6.36
CA GLU A 39 12.89 -11.17 5.13
C GLU A 39 12.30 -9.80 5.41
N LEU A 40 12.90 -8.75 4.84
CA LEU A 40 12.31 -7.42 4.80
C LEU A 40 11.50 -7.28 3.51
N VAL A 41 10.18 -7.17 3.66
CA VAL A 41 9.25 -6.97 2.54
C VAL A 41 8.91 -5.48 2.43
N ILE A 42 9.02 -4.94 1.23
CA ILE A 42 8.68 -3.55 0.92
C ILE A 42 7.44 -3.55 0.04
N LYS A 43 6.41 -2.82 0.45
CA LYS A 43 5.15 -2.66 -0.30
C LYS A 43 4.94 -1.20 -0.68
N PRO A 44 4.65 -0.89 -1.95
CA PRO A 44 4.22 0.46 -2.32
C PRO A 44 2.85 0.75 -1.70
N GLU A 45 2.68 1.95 -1.18
CA GLU A 45 1.36 2.44 -0.79
C GLU A 45 0.66 2.97 -2.05
N LEU A 46 -0.50 2.40 -2.36
CA LEU A 46 -1.29 2.83 -3.51
C LEU A 46 -2.08 4.08 -3.13
N PRO A 47 -2.08 5.14 -3.97
CA PRO A 47 -2.94 6.28 -3.73
C PRO A 47 -4.41 5.87 -3.81
N MET A 48 -5.30 6.58 -3.12
CA MET A 48 -6.74 6.29 -3.14
C MET A 48 -7.33 6.24 -4.55
N SER A 49 -6.78 7.04 -5.48
CA SER A 49 -7.19 7.05 -6.89
C SER A 49 -6.95 5.71 -7.60
N ALA A 50 -5.99 4.88 -7.15
CA ALA A 50 -5.74 3.57 -7.73
C ALA A 50 -6.91 2.59 -7.56
N TYR A 51 -7.77 2.83 -6.56
CA TYR A 51 -8.96 2.02 -6.32
C TYR A 51 -10.19 2.52 -7.11
N TYR A 52 -10.08 3.65 -7.82
CA TYR A 52 -11.19 4.21 -8.57
C TYR A 52 -11.71 3.21 -9.61
N GLY A 53 -13.01 2.93 -9.56
CA GLY A 53 -13.67 2.00 -10.48
C GLY A 53 -13.45 0.52 -10.19
N LEU A 54 -12.72 0.15 -9.13
CA LEU A 54 -12.52 -1.26 -8.72
C LEU A 54 -13.84 -2.02 -8.57
N LEU A 55 -14.88 -1.32 -8.09
CA LEU A 55 -16.19 -1.91 -7.83
C LEU A 55 -17.12 -1.97 -9.06
N LYS A 56 -16.77 -1.33 -10.19
CA LYS A 56 -17.64 -1.26 -11.38
C LYS A 56 -18.06 -2.63 -11.90
N LYS A 57 -17.15 -3.61 -11.84
CA LYS A 57 -17.38 -4.98 -12.33
C LYS A 57 -18.43 -5.76 -11.53
N TYR A 58 -18.72 -5.36 -10.29
CA TYR A 58 -19.68 -6.05 -9.44
C TYR A 58 -21.11 -5.56 -9.64
N ASN A 59 -21.32 -4.53 -10.48
CA ASN A 59 -22.62 -3.99 -10.83
C ASN A 59 -23.54 -3.78 -9.61
N LEU A 60 -22.95 -3.27 -8.54
CA LEU A 60 -23.60 -3.09 -7.24
C LEU A 60 -24.77 -2.13 -7.38
N ASN A 61 -25.89 -2.47 -6.75
CA ASN A 61 -27.00 -1.54 -6.60
C ASN A 61 -26.66 -0.56 -5.47
N PRO A 62 -26.71 0.77 -5.70
CA PRO A 62 -26.44 1.75 -4.64
C PRO A 62 -27.29 1.56 -3.38
N ALA A 63 -28.52 1.04 -3.52
CA ALA A 63 -29.39 0.73 -2.39
C ALA A 63 -28.81 -0.33 -1.44
N ASP A 64 -27.99 -1.27 -1.95
CA ASP A 64 -27.36 -2.31 -1.13
C ASP A 64 -26.15 -1.79 -0.34
N LEU A 65 -25.73 -0.55 -0.60
CA LEU A 65 -24.57 0.10 0.03
C LEU A 65 -24.97 1.06 1.16
N GLU A 66 -26.27 1.23 1.41
CA GLU A 66 -26.75 1.99 2.55
C GLU A 66 -26.49 1.21 3.84
N ILE A 67 -25.52 1.67 4.62
CA ILE A 67 -25.24 1.14 5.95
C ILE A 67 -26.13 1.89 6.93
N GLU A 68 -27.01 1.19 7.62
CA GLU A 68 -27.82 1.79 8.69
C GLU A 68 -26.89 2.40 9.74
N LYS A 69 -27.11 3.68 10.05
CA LYS A 69 -26.36 4.37 11.10
C LYS A 69 -26.68 3.66 12.43
N GLU A 70 -25.67 3.04 13.04
CA GLU A 70 -25.80 2.54 14.40
C GLU A 70 -26.17 3.70 15.35
N PRO A 71 -27.05 3.48 16.33
CA PRO A 71 -27.37 4.50 17.31
C PRO A 71 -26.08 4.96 18.01
N ASP A 72 -25.97 6.27 18.24
CA ASP A 72 -24.79 6.84 18.88
C ASP A 72 -24.60 6.16 20.26
N ARG A 73 -23.43 5.53 20.47
CA ARG A 73 -23.12 4.88 21.75
C ARG A 73 -22.80 5.96 22.77
N GLU A 74 -23.56 6.01 23.86
CA GLU A 74 -23.14 6.77 25.03
C GLU A 74 -22.01 6.00 25.72
N PHE A 75 -20.86 6.66 25.88
CA PHE A 75 -19.73 6.14 26.64
C PHE A 75 -19.84 6.70 28.07
N GLU A 76 -20.04 5.83 29.06
CA GLU A 76 -19.92 6.16 30.49
C GLU A 76 -18.46 6.37 30.92
#